data_AF-A0A418MEU6-F1
#
_entry.id   AF-A0A418MEU6-F1
#
_cell.length_a   1.000
_cell.length_b   1.000
_cell.length_c   1.000
_cell.angle_alpha   90.00
_cell.angle_beta   90.00
_cell.angle_gamma   90.00
#
_symmetry.space_group_name_H-M   'P 1'
#
loop_
_entity.id
_entity.type
_entity.pdbx_description
1 polymer ?
#
loop_
_entity_poly.entity_id
_entity_poly.type
_entity_poly.pdbx_seq_one_letter_code
_entity_poly.pdbx_strand_id
1 'polypeptide(L)'
;MKRLFTYPCLLIFLLSCQGDLDLFKKQPISECVGHSTYYVANQSDSPLSVRFVTTRQLGSKTDSTFRIQSQETVKIAEDAMFGYIPKPTDTFASLTLSGQRTGGQAVAYSQNPVSNTTWVKQKKNATDPDFGCYAVSYTLTITNADLK
;
A
#
# COMPACT_ATOMS: atom_id res chain seq x y z
N MET A 1 -16.88 -71.76 59.29
CA MET A 1 -16.61 -70.42 59.87
C MET A 1 -15.90 -69.57 58.83
N LYS A 2 -16.37 -68.32 58.64
CA LYS A 2 -15.67 -67.07 58.26
C LYS A 2 -14.44 -67.14 57.33
N ARG A 3 -14.24 -66.33 56.29
CA ARG A 3 -14.99 -65.29 55.54
C ARG A 3 -14.19 -65.07 54.24
N LEU A 4 -14.88 -64.84 53.13
CA LEU A 4 -14.29 -64.27 51.90
C LEU A 4 -13.75 -62.87 52.20
N PHE A 5 -12.56 -62.55 51.68
CA PHE A 5 -12.13 -61.17 51.46
C PHE A 5 -11.80 -60.98 49.98
N THR A 6 -12.77 -60.39 49.31
CA THR A 6 -12.68 -59.63 48.07
C THR A 6 -11.61 -58.54 48.19
N TYR A 7 -10.70 -58.46 47.21
CA TYR A 7 -9.90 -57.26 46.94
C TYR A 7 -10.53 -56.50 45.77
N PRO A 8 -11.12 -55.32 46.01
CA PRO A 8 -11.37 -54.35 44.95
C PRO A 8 -10.20 -53.35 44.97
N CYS A 9 -9.16 -53.59 44.16
CA CYS A 9 -8.13 -52.57 43.96
C CYS A 9 -8.47 -51.79 42.69
N LEU A 10 -9.21 -50.70 42.91
CA LEU A 10 -9.27 -49.46 42.15
C LEU A 10 -8.58 -49.48 40.76
N LEU A 11 -9.38 -49.77 39.72
CA LEU A 11 -9.13 -49.26 38.36
C LEU A 11 -9.41 -47.75 38.40
N ILE A 12 -8.39 -46.97 38.77
CA ILE A 12 -8.44 -45.51 38.62
C ILE A 12 -8.37 -45.22 37.12
N PHE A 13 -9.46 -44.65 36.64
CA PHE A 13 -9.59 -43.90 35.39
C PHE A 13 -8.34 -43.05 35.12
N LEU A 14 -7.42 -43.54 34.29
CA LEU A 14 -6.49 -42.70 33.53
C LEU A 14 -7.17 -42.31 32.22
N LEU A 15 -8.34 -41.68 32.36
CA LEU A 15 -9.02 -41.00 31.28
C LEU A 15 -8.40 -39.61 31.16
N SER A 16 -7.82 -39.38 29.98
CA SER A 16 -7.71 -38.07 29.34
C SER A 16 -6.99 -36.97 30.13
N CYS A 17 -5.66 -37.05 30.15
CA CYS A 17 -4.87 -35.85 29.85
C CYS A 17 -4.63 -35.83 28.33
N GLN A 18 -5.70 -35.75 27.54
CA GLN A 18 -5.58 -35.15 26.21
C GLN A 18 -5.39 -33.66 26.49
N GLY A 19 -4.14 -33.28 26.74
CA GLY A 19 -3.76 -31.88 26.69
C GLY A 19 -4.20 -31.39 25.32
N ASP A 20 -5.13 -30.46 25.34
CA ASP A 20 -5.68 -29.82 24.15
C ASP A 20 -4.54 -28.99 23.51
N LEU A 21 -3.69 -29.68 22.76
CA LEU A 21 -2.59 -29.13 21.96
C LEU A 21 -3.14 -28.38 20.72
N ASP A 22 -4.44 -28.08 20.66
CA ASP A 22 -5.03 -27.23 19.63
C ASP A 22 -4.96 -25.73 19.95
N LEU A 23 -4.44 -25.33 21.12
CA LEU A 23 -4.16 -23.92 21.44
C LEU A 23 -3.07 -23.26 20.57
N PHE A 24 -2.34 -24.04 19.77
CA PHE A 24 -1.36 -23.54 18.78
C PHE A 24 -1.75 -23.81 17.32
N LYS A 25 -2.99 -24.21 17.04
CA LYS A 25 -3.55 -23.97 15.71
C LYS A 25 -3.85 -22.47 15.59
N LYS A 26 -2.79 -21.66 15.54
CA LYS A 26 -2.84 -20.31 14.98
C LYS A 26 -3.43 -20.49 13.59
N GLN A 27 -4.74 -20.26 13.48
CA GLN A 27 -5.34 -20.07 12.17
C GLN A 27 -4.48 -19.00 11.49
N PRO A 28 -3.99 -19.24 10.25
CA PRO A 28 -3.22 -18.23 9.56
C PRO A 28 -4.04 -16.95 9.56
N ILE A 29 -3.52 -15.88 10.16
CA ILE A 29 -4.17 -14.57 10.12
C ILE A 29 -4.17 -14.20 8.65
N SER A 30 -5.33 -14.32 8.01
CA SER A 30 -5.53 -13.89 6.64
C SER A 30 -5.72 -12.38 6.67
N GLU A 31 -4.61 -11.65 6.69
CA GLU A 31 -4.62 -10.22 6.47
C GLU A 31 -4.68 -9.97 4.97
N CYS A 32 -5.58 -9.10 4.56
CA CYS A 32 -5.69 -8.75 3.17
C CYS A 32 -4.79 -7.58 2.81
N VAL A 33 -4.49 -7.45 1.53
CA VAL A 33 -3.57 -6.44 1.00
C VAL A 33 -4.37 -5.33 0.35
N GLY A 34 -4.21 -4.10 0.86
CA GLY A 34 -4.64 -2.90 0.16
C GLY A 34 -3.61 -2.50 -0.88
N HIS A 35 -4.07 -2.03 -2.04
CA HIS A 35 -3.21 -1.73 -3.19
C HIS A 35 -3.52 -0.35 -3.76
N SER A 36 -2.47 0.40 -4.08
CA SER A 36 -2.55 1.72 -4.66
C SER A 36 -1.73 1.80 -5.94
N THR A 37 -2.35 2.31 -7.00
CA THR A 37 -1.67 2.67 -8.24
C THR A 37 -1.59 4.18 -8.38
N TYR A 38 -0.41 4.70 -8.72
CA TYR A 38 -0.15 6.14 -8.82
C TYR A 38 0.04 6.58 -10.27
N TYR A 39 -0.75 7.57 -10.68
CA TYR A 39 -0.74 8.15 -12.01
C TYR A 39 -0.41 9.64 -11.95
N VAL A 40 0.24 10.11 -13.01
CA VAL A 40 0.38 11.54 -13.29
C VAL A 40 -0.31 11.81 -14.62
N ALA A 41 -1.29 12.70 -14.60
CA ALA A 41 -2.01 13.17 -15.78
C ALA A 41 -1.46 14.54 -16.18
N ASN A 42 -0.72 14.59 -17.29
CA ASN A 42 -0.21 15.83 -17.84
C ASN A 42 -1.25 16.46 -18.77
N GLN A 43 -2.02 17.40 -18.24
CA GLN A 43 -2.98 18.22 -19.00
C GLN A 43 -2.39 19.57 -19.44
N SER A 44 -1.07 19.76 -19.27
CA SER A 44 -0.35 20.93 -19.78
C SER A 44 -0.04 20.79 -21.27
N ASP A 45 0.38 21.89 -21.90
CA ASP A 45 0.69 21.94 -23.34
C ASP A 45 2.10 21.42 -23.68
N SER A 46 2.87 20.97 -22.68
CA SER A 46 4.27 20.58 -22.84
C SER A 46 4.55 19.21 -22.25
N PRO A 47 5.48 18.43 -22.84
CA PRO A 47 5.91 17.17 -22.25
C PRO A 47 6.68 17.41 -20.95
N LEU A 48 6.49 16.51 -19.98
CA LEU A 48 7.11 16.57 -18.66
C LEU A 48 7.92 15.30 -18.39
N SER A 49 9.00 15.44 -17.63
CA SER A 49 9.73 14.31 -17.04
C SER A 49 9.44 14.26 -15.55
N VAL A 50 9.03 13.10 -15.04
CA VAL A 50 8.77 12.91 -13.61
C VAL A 50 9.98 12.28 -12.95
N ARG A 51 10.37 12.84 -11.81
CA ARG A 51 11.33 12.25 -10.89
C ARG A 51 10.74 12.21 -9.49
N PHE A 52 10.82 11.08 -8.82
CA PHE A 52 10.37 10.95 -7.43
C PHE A 52 11.40 10.22 -6.57
N VAL A 53 11.25 10.37 -5.26
CA VAL A 53 12.00 9.62 -4.24
C VAL A 53 10.99 8.89 -3.37
N THR A 54 11.15 7.59 -3.18
CA THR A 54 10.28 6.82 -2.28
C THR A 54 10.57 7.13 -0.81
N THR A 55 9.66 6.80 0.09
CA THR A 55 9.86 6.97 1.53
C THR A 55 10.96 6.06 2.07
N ARG A 56 11.43 6.34 3.30
CA ARG A 56 12.47 5.55 3.97
C ARG A 56 12.06 4.10 4.17
N GLN A 57 10.77 3.86 4.44
CA GLN A 57 10.17 2.55 4.60
C GLN A 57 10.30 1.70 3.33
N LEU A 58 10.32 2.35 2.17
CA LEU A 58 10.50 1.75 0.85
C LEU A 58 11.96 1.86 0.33
N GLY A 59 12.90 2.24 1.20
CA GLY A 59 14.34 2.27 0.90
C GLY A 59 14.84 3.54 0.20
N SER A 60 14.09 4.65 0.20
CA SER A 60 14.52 5.95 -0.33
C SER A 60 15.04 5.92 -1.78
N LYS A 61 14.41 5.12 -2.64
CA LYS A 61 14.82 4.94 -4.03
C LYS A 61 14.41 6.14 -4.87
N THR A 62 15.30 6.60 -5.74
CA THR A 62 14.99 7.64 -6.74
C THR A 62 14.66 6.99 -8.07
N ASP A 63 13.57 7.41 -8.71
CA ASP A 63 13.23 7.05 -10.09
C ASP A 63 13.02 8.33 -10.91
N SER A 64 13.49 8.34 -12.15
CA SER A 64 13.35 9.44 -13.11
C SER A 64 13.10 8.96 -14.54
N THR A 65 12.57 7.75 -14.70
CA THR A 65 12.43 7.09 -16.01
C THR A 65 11.21 7.57 -16.79
N PHE A 66 10.27 8.25 -16.13
CA PHE A 66 8.98 8.58 -16.71
C PHE A 66 9.02 9.89 -17.49
N ARG A 67 8.70 9.79 -18.78
CA ARG A 67 8.37 10.94 -19.63
C ARG A 67 6.90 10.86 -19.99
N ILE A 68 6.20 11.97 -19.83
CA ILE A 68 4.76 12.09 -20.03
C ILE A 68 4.54 13.16 -21.10
N GLN A 69 3.96 12.77 -22.23
CA GLN A 69 3.61 13.70 -23.30
C GLN A 69 2.49 14.64 -22.85
N SER A 70 2.28 15.72 -23.61
CA SER A 70 1.11 16.59 -23.40
C SER A 70 -0.18 15.78 -23.59
N GLN A 71 -1.16 16.03 -22.73
CA GLN A 71 -2.46 15.34 -22.69
C GLN A 71 -2.38 13.83 -22.41
N GLU A 72 -1.27 13.34 -21.85
CA GLU A 72 -1.07 11.92 -21.52
C GLU A 72 -1.21 11.66 -20.01
N THR A 73 -1.67 10.46 -19.65
CA THR A 73 -1.65 9.95 -18.27
C THR A 73 -0.74 8.71 -18.18
N VAL A 74 0.22 8.73 -17.27
CA VAL A 74 1.21 7.65 -17.11
C VAL A 74 1.18 7.11 -15.68
N LYS A 75 1.20 5.78 -15.55
CA LYS A 75 1.44 5.10 -14.26
C LYS A 75 2.91 5.28 -13.88
N ILE A 76 3.17 5.83 -12.69
CA ILE A 76 4.54 6.09 -12.22
C ILE A 76 4.98 5.15 -11.09
N ALA A 77 4.05 4.55 -10.33
CA ALA A 77 4.36 3.62 -9.27
C ALA A 77 3.14 2.79 -8.85
N GLU A 78 3.40 1.73 -8.08
CA GLU A 78 2.42 0.94 -7.34
C GLU A 78 2.98 0.67 -5.93
N ASP A 79 2.08 0.57 -4.95
CA ASP A 79 2.43 0.24 -3.57
C ASP A 79 1.31 -0.61 -2.94
N ALA A 80 1.68 -1.46 -1.99
CA ALA A 80 0.76 -2.38 -1.35
C ALA A 80 1.13 -2.60 0.11
N MET A 81 0.12 -2.67 0.97
CA MET A 81 0.31 -2.89 2.41
C MET A 81 -0.81 -3.75 3.00
N PHE A 82 -0.48 -4.58 3.98
CA PHE A 82 -1.48 -5.38 4.69
C PHE A 82 -2.36 -4.50 5.56
N GLY A 83 -3.68 -4.72 5.50
CA GLY A 83 -4.69 -4.02 6.30
C GLY A 83 -4.90 -2.53 5.95
N TYR A 84 -4.13 -1.99 5.00
CA TYR A 84 -4.08 -0.56 4.71
C TYR A 84 -3.92 -0.28 3.22
N ILE A 85 -4.50 0.81 2.75
CA ILE A 85 -4.39 1.28 1.36
C ILE A 85 -3.37 2.42 1.35
N PRO A 86 -2.15 2.23 0.80
CA PRO A 86 -1.11 3.26 0.79
C PRO A 86 -1.60 4.57 0.19
N LYS A 87 -1.29 5.70 0.83
CA LYS A 87 -1.53 7.04 0.29
C LYS A 87 -0.26 7.55 -0.39
N PRO A 88 -0.34 8.58 -1.25
CA PRO A 88 0.83 9.18 -1.87
C PRO A 88 1.98 9.50 -0.90
N THR A 89 1.68 10.02 0.30
CA THR A 89 2.68 10.31 1.33
C THR A 89 3.39 9.09 1.92
N ASP A 90 2.77 7.91 1.83
CA ASP A 90 3.35 6.66 2.34
C ASP A 90 4.35 6.09 1.33
N THR A 91 4.14 6.37 0.04
CA THR A 91 4.97 5.88 -1.06
C THR A 91 6.06 6.87 -1.46
N PHE A 92 5.74 8.16 -1.58
CA PHE A 92 6.65 9.18 -2.09
C PHE A 92 7.08 10.16 -1.00
N ALA A 93 8.39 10.32 -0.82
CA ALA A 93 8.97 11.38 0.01
C ALA A 93 8.98 12.72 -0.73
N SER A 94 9.36 12.71 -2.01
CA SER A 94 9.35 13.90 -2.88
C SER A 94 9.03 13.53 -4.32
N LEU A 95 8.49 14.50 -5.06
CA LEU A 95 8.16 14.37 -6.48
C LEU A 95 8.41 15.70 -7.19
N THR A 96 9.04 15.63 -8.35
CA THR A 96 9.41 16.78 -9.18
C THR A 96 9.06 16.49 -10.63
N LEU A 97 8.42 17.45 -11.30
CA LEU A 97 8.24 17.43 -12.74
C LEU A 97 9.10 18.51 -13.38
N SER A 98 9.81 18.14 -14.44
CA SER A 98 10.65 19.05 -15.21
C SER A 98 10.17 19.13 -16.65
N GLY A 99 10.04 20.35 -17.17
CA GLY A 99 9.67 20.63 -18.55
C GLY A 99 10.82 21.23 -19.34
N GLN A 100 10.68 21.29 -20.66
CA GLN A 100 11.60 22.08 -21.50
C GLN A 100 11.28 23.58 -21.35
N ARG A 101 12.31 24.39 -21.16
CA ARG A 101 12.23 25.86 -21.22
C ARG A 101 13.37 26.39 -22.09
N THR A 102 13.28 27.68 -22.45
CA THR A 102 14.35 28.40 -23.12
C THR A 102 15.64 28.30 -22.28
N GLY A 103 16.64 27.58 -22.77
CA GLY A 103 17.90 27.34 -22.05
C GLY A 103 18.06 25.94 -21.43
N GLY A 104 17.06 25.05 -21.55
CA GLY A 104 17.18 23.63 -21.17
C GLY A 104 16.01 23.09 -20.35
N GLN A 105 16.21 21.92 -19.74
CA GLN A 105 15.21 21.32 -18.86
C GLN A 105 15.21 22.02 -17.49
N ALA A 106 14.04 22.48 -17.04
CA ALA A 106 13.88 23.18 -15.78
C ALA A 106 12.75 22.55 -14.94
N VAL A 107 12.86 22.65 -13.61
CA VAL A 107 11.79 22.22 -12.70
C VAL A 107 10.56 23.10 -12.93
N ALA A 108 9.45 22.47 -13.29
CA ALA A 108 8.19 23.13 -13.57
C ALA A 108 7.20 22.97 -12.40
N TYR A 109 7.27 21.84 -11.70
CA TYR A 109 6.44 21.55 -10.51
C TYR A 109 7.24 20.71 -9.50
N SER A 110 6.97 20.88 -8.21
CA SER A 110 7.62 20.11 -7.15
C SER A 110 6.73 19.98 -5.91
N GLN A 111 6.72 18.79 -5.32
CA GLN A 111 6.24 18.52 -3.97
C GLN A 111 7.36 17.93 -3.13
N ASN A 112 7.76 18.67 -2.10
CA ASN A 112 8.70 18.21 -1.10
C ASN A 112 8.37 18.88 0.25
N PRO A 113 7.67 18.21 1.18
CA PRO A 113 7.19 16.82 1.07
C PRO A 113 6.01 16.65 0.10
N VAL A 114 5.72 15.41 -0.30
CA VAL A 114 4.48 15.07 -1.01
C VAL A 114 3.26 15.33 -0.13
N SER A 115 2.17 15.80 -0.73
CA SER A 115 0.87 15.98 -0.06
C SER A 115 -0.17 15.06 -0.67
N ASN A 116 -1.08 14.50 0.13
CA ASN A 116 -2.20 13.70 -0.36
C ASN A 116 -3.30 14.56 -1.01
N THR A 117 -3.37 15.86 -0.72
CA THR A 117 -4.51 16.72 -1.11
C THR A 117 -4.57 17.02 -2.60
N THR A 118 -3.44 17.00 -3.29
CA THR A 118 -3.36 17.25 -4.74
C THR A 118 -3.64 16.01 -5.57
N TRP A 119 -3.80 14.85 -4.93
CA TRP A 119 -4.03 13.58 -5.59
C TRP A 119 -5.50 13.20 -5.48
N VAL A 120 -6.13 12.96 -6.63
CA VAL A 120 -7.50 12.49 -6.67
C VAL A 120 -7.52 10.98 -6.48
N LYS A 121 -8.12 10.52 -5.38
CA LYS A 121 -8.36 9.11 -5.11
C LYS A 121 -9.57 8.62 -5.90
N GLN A 122 -9.44 7.50 -6.59
CA GLN A 122 -10.53 6.81 -7.26
C GLN A 122 -10.56 5.35 -6.82
N LYS A 123 -11.73 4.90 -6.34
CA LYS A 123 -11.99 3.50 -6.01
C LYS A 123 -12.54 2.80 -7.24
N LYS A 124 -12.24 1.50 -7.40
CA LYS A 124 -12.88 0.68 -8.43
C LYS A 124 -14.40 0.61 -8.22
N ASN A 125 -14.83 0.45 -6.98
CA ASN A 125 -16.22 0.57 -6.58
C ASN A 125 -16.36 1.69 -5.55
N ALA A 126 -17.25 2.64 -5.81
CA ALA A 126 -17.45 3.83 -4.97
C ALA A 126 -17.94 3.47 -3.55
N THR A 127 -18.60 2.32 -3.38
CA THR A 127 -19.10 1.86 -2.07
C THR A 127 -18.03 1.20 -1.22
N ASP A 128 -16.83 0.93 -1.76
CA ASP A 128 -15.77 0.28 -1.01
C ASP A 128 -15.28 1.20 0.12
N PRO A 129 -15.01 0.68 1.33
CA PRO A 129 -14.44 1.48 2.41
C PRO A 129 -13.02 1.96 2.06
N ASP A 130 -12.56 3.01 2.74
CA ASP A 130 -11.23 3.60 2.53
C ASP A 130 -10.08 2.82 3.20
N PHE A 131 -10.35 1.64 3.74
CA PHE A 131 -9.43 0.75 4.43
C PHE A 131 -9.64 -0.69 3.96
N GLY A 132 -8.65 -1.57 4.20
CA GLY A 132 -8.74 -3.00 3.88
C GLY A 132 -8.27 -3.36 2.47
N CYS A 133 -8.91 -4.36 1.88
CA CYS A 133 -8.39 -5.19 0.78
C CYS A 133 -8.60 -4.61 -0.63
N TYR A 134 -8.77 -3.30 -0.73
CA TYR A 134 -9.28 -2.68 -1.94
C TYR A 134 -8.16 -2.09 -2.77
N ALA A 135 -8.37 -2.08 -4.08
CA ALA A 135 -7.50 -1.43 -5.03
C ALA A 135 -8.04 -0.03 -5.35
N VAL A 136 -7.18 0.97 -5.23
CA VAL A 136 -7.50 2.36 -5.57
C VAL A 136 -6.44 2.91 -6.51
N SER A 137 -6.81 3.94 -7.27
CA SER A 137 -5.87 4.77 -7.99
C SER A 137 -5.79 6.16 -7.36
N TYR A 138 -4.60 6.74 -7.40
CA TYR A 138 -4.37 8.15 -7.10
C TYR A 138 -3.84 8.82 -8.36
N THR A 139 -4.48 9.91 -8.79
CA THR A 139 -4.04 10.68 -9.96
C THR A 139 -3.65 12.09 -9.54
N LEU A 140 -2.41 12.48 -9.86
CA LEU A 140 -1.96 13.86 -9.80
C LEU A 140 -2.15 14.51 -11.17
N THR A 141 -3.07 15.46 -11.27
CA THR A 141 -3.30 16.22 -12.51
C THR A 141 -2.45 17.47 -12.51
N ILE A 142 -1.72 17.68 -13.60
CA ILE A 142 -0.85 18.84 -13.81
C ILE A 142 -1.35 19.61 -15.02
N THR A 143 -1.76 20.85 -14.80
CA THR A 143 -2.20 21.80 -15.83
C THR A 143 -1.15 22.88 -16.04
N ASN A 144 -1.30 23.72 -17.08
CA ASN A 144 -0.42 24.87 -17.27
C ASN A 144 -0.39 25.83 -16.07
N ALA A 145 -1.47 25.93 -15.30
CA ALA A 145 -1.55 26.79 -14.12
C ALA A 145 -0.69 26.30 -12.94
N ASP A 146 -0.36 25.01 -12.93
CA ASP A 146 0.48 24.39 -11.90
C ASP A 146 1.98 24.54 -12.20
N LEU A 147 2.32 24.93 -13.43
CA LEU A 147 3.69 25.06 -13.89
C LEU A 147 4.22 26.49 -13.63
N LYS A 148 5.43 26.57 -13.08
CA LYS A 148 6.15 27.85 -12.86
C LYS A 148 6.80 28.38 -14.15
#